data_AF-A0A2E7TXE7-F1
#
_entry.id   AF-A0A2E7TXE7-F1
#
_cell.length_a   1.000
_cell.length_b   1.000
_cell.length_c   1.000
_cell.angle_alpha   90.00
_cell.angle_beta   90.00
_cell.angle_gamma   90.00
#
_symmetry.space_group_name_H-M   'P 1'
#
loop_
_entity.id
_entity.type
_entity.pdbx_description
1 polymer ?
#
loop_
_entity_poly.entity_id
_entity_poly.type
_entity_poly.pdbx_seq_one_letter_code
_entity_poly.pdbx_strand_id
1 'polypeptide(L)'
;MHTLEPYYAWRNHYVASNDPRSPFYDRTYSEFEYSTKVYNYFIHPQWDSIHSPTLFCKILFVDYDEHFAIIEFIGEWNDCLYNDIMQLKREVIDVLIAEGIYRYILIGENVLNFHFSDDCYYEEWFDEVTEEDGWIALLNFREHVIDDMKAIDLDSYFVLGGELSELGWRTFSPANLYQRIDDCVNQRLGLIG
;
A
#
# COMPACT_ATOMS: atom_id res chain seq x y z
N MET A 1 6.85 -11.38 22.16
CA MET A 1 6.20 -10.40 21.26
C MET A 1 6.70 -10.71 19.87
N HIS A 2 5.85 -11.17 18.96
CA HIS A 2 6.18 -11.10 17.54
C HIS A 2 5.98 -9.64 17.13
N THR A 3 7.07 -8.88 17.13
CA THR A 3 7.12 -7.51 16.63
C THR A 3 7.06 -7.58 15.11
N LEU A 4 5.86 -7.41 14.55
CA LEU A 4 5.72 -7.15 13.12
C LEU A 4 6.22 -5.71 12.90
N GLU A 5 7.47 -5.57 12.48
CA GLU A 5 8.11 -4.31 12.15
C GLU A 5 7.97 -4.03 10.65
N PRO A 6 7.85 -2.76 10.21
CA PRO A 6 7.92 -2.45 8.80
C PRO A 6 9.28 -2.84 8.23
N TYR A 7 9.31 -3.18 6.94
CA TYR A 7 10.55 -3.56 6.28
C TYR A 7 11.59 -2.44 6.32
N TYR A 8 12.76 -2.72 6.90
CA TYR A 8 13.77 -1.70 7.20
C TYR A 8 14.95 -1.67 6.23
N ALA A 9 15.13 -2.70 5.38
CA ALA A 9 16.35 -2.81 4.56
C ALA A 9 16.46 -1.70 3.50
N TRP A 10 15.34 -1.06 3.13
CA TRP A 10 15.32 0.06 2.20
C TRP A 10 15.47 1.44 2.84
N ARG A 11 15.68 1.54 4.17
CA ARG A 11 15.88 2.85 4.83
C ARG A 11 17.10 3.63 4.32
N ASN A 12 18.07 2.95 3.73
CA ASN A 12 19.21 3.61 3.08
C ASN A 12 18.83 4.23 1.72
N HIS A 13 17.71 3.81 1.13
CA HIS A 13 17.19 4.34 -0.13
C HIS A 13 16.17 5.45 0.11
N TYR A 14 15.25 5.27 1.06
CA TYR A 14 14.17 6.22 1.33
C TYR A 14 13.70 6.14 2.77
N VAL A 15 13.36 7.29 3.35
CA VAL A 15 12.74 7.41 4.66
C VAL A 15 11.65 8.48 4.60
N ALA A 16 10.39 8.05 4.67
CA ALA A 16 9.22 8.93 4.55
C ALA A 16 9.27 10.14 5.50
N SER A 17 9.71 9.95 6.75
CA SER A 17 9.78 11.05 7.73
C SER A 17 10.85 12.10 7.43
N ASN A 18 11.79 11.82 6.54
CA ASN A 18 12.85 12.74 6.15
C ASN A 18 12.57 13.39 4.78
N ASP A 19 11.50 13.01 4.09
CA ASP A 19 11.14 13.57 2.79
C ASP A 19 10.07 14.66 2.94
N PRO A 20 10.39 15.93 2.64
CA PRO A 20 9.43 17.05 2.71
C PRO A 20 8.16 16.89 1.88
N ARG A 21 8.18 16.03 0.86
CA ARG A 21 7.04 15.74 -0.02
C ARG A 21 6.21 14.55 0.47
N SER A 22 6.64 13.87 1.53
CA SER A 22 5.90 12.74 2.08
C SER A 22 4.76 13.22 2.98
N PRO A 23 3.60 12.53 2.99
CA PRO A 23 2.56 12.76 4.00
C PRO A 23 3.03 12.51 5.44
N PHE A 24 4.18 11.84 5.60
CA PHE A 24 4.76 11.48 6.90
C PHE A 24 5.98 12.32 7.28
N TYR A 25 6.26 13.41 6.56
CA TYR A 25 7.36 14.32 6.87
C TYR A 25 7.32 14.83 8.32
N ASP A 26 8.50 14.97 8.94
CA ASP A 26 8.69 15.42 10.32
C ASP A 26 8.03 14.55 11.40
N ARG A 27 7.49 13.36 11.06
CA ARG A 27 6.99 12.42 12.06
C ARG A 27 8.13 11.90 12.93
N THR A 28 7.94 12.04 14.24
CA THR A 28 8.84 11.46 15.25
C THR A 28 8.23 10.16 15.76
N TYR A 29 8.93 9.05 15.56
CA TYR A 29 8.51 7.75 16.04
C TYR A 29 9.04 7.51 17.47
N SER A 30 8.19 6.98 18.34
CA SER A 30 8.64 6.51 19.65
C SER A 30 9.43 5.21 19.47
N GLU A 31 10.61 5.08 20.07
CA GLU A 31 11.40 3.85 20.01
C GLU A 31 10.98 2.80 21.05
N PHE A 32 10.15 3.19 22.04
CA PHE A 32 9.91 2.37 23.24
C PHE A 32 8.43 2.14 23.58
N GLU A 33 7.51 2.95 23.03
CA GLU A 33 6.09 2.85 23.37
C GLU A 33 5.32 2.00 22.36
N TYR A 34 5.12 0.74 22.71
CA TYR A 34 4.15 -0.14 22.05
C TYR A 34 2.74 0.19 22.55
N SER A 35 2.15 1.29 22.07
CA SER A 35 0.81 1.72 22.49
C SER A 35 -0.30 1.10 21.64
N THR A 36 0.00 0.71 20.41
CA THR A 36 -1.00 0.40 19.39
C THR A 36 -1.23 -1.10 19.29
N LYS A 37 -2.49 -1.51 19.47
CA LYS A 37 -2.92 -2.91 19.36
C LYS A 37 -3.70 -3.15 18.09
N VAL A 38 -3.31 -4.19 17.36
CA VAL A 38 -4.09 -4.79 16.27
C VAL A 38 -4.40 -6.22 16.70
N TYR A 39 -5.69 -6.54 16.86
CA TYR A 39 -6.14 -7.74 17.57
C TYR A 39 -5.47 -7.92 18.95
N ASN A 40 -4.77 -9.05 19.14
CA ASN A 40 -4.08 -9.44 20.37
C ASN A 40 -2.59 -9.08 20.34
N TYR A 41 -2.14 -8.33 19.34
CA TYR A 41 -0.72 -8.03 19.11
C TYR A 41 -0.46 -6.53 19.19
N PHE A 42 0.68 -6.18 19.77
CA PHE A 42 1.21 -4.83 19.66
C PHE A 42 2.00 -4.71 18.37
N ILE A 43 1.71 -3.69 17.57
CA ILE A 43 2.48 -3.38 16.36
C ILE A 43 3.66 -2.49 16.71
N HIS A 44 4.72 -2.55 15.89
CA HIS A 44 5.90 -1.72 16.11
C HIS A 44 5.55 -0.23 15.92
N PRO A 45 6.05 0.69 16.76
CA PRO A 45 5.74 2.13 16.67
C PRO A 45 6.26 2.82 15.39
N GLN A 46 6.91 2.10 14.48
CA GLN A 46 7.38 2.63 13.19
C GLN A 46 6.33 2.55 12.09
N TRP A 47 5.22 1.84 12.32
CA TRP A 47 4.06 1.89 11.43
C TRP A 47 3.40 3.26 11.50
N ASP A 48 3.05 3.79 10.35
CA ASP A 48 2.37 5.08 10.23
C ASP A 48 0.86 4.88 10.36
N SER A 49 0.25 5.65 11.26
CA SER A 49 -1.20 5.76 11.29
C SER A 49 -1.67 6.62 10.13
N ILE A 50 -2.72 6.14 9.48
CA ILE A 50 -3.52 6.85 8.48
C ILE A 50 -4.81 7.40 9.10
N HIS A 51 -4.86 7.59 10.43
CA HIS A 51 -6.08 7.91 11.17
C HIS A 51 -7.14 6.80 11.24
N SER A 52 -6.82 5.60 10.74
CA SER A 52 -7.56 4.37 11.04
C SER A 52 -7.09 3.71 12.35
N PRO A 53 -8.00 3.11 13.15
CA PRO A 53 -7.65 2.32 14.32
C PRO A 53 -7.21 0.89 13.98
N THR A 54 -7.48 0.40 12.77
CA THR A 54 -7.30 -1.01 12.39
C THR A 54 -6.30 -1.22 11.26
N LEU A 55 -6.12 -0.22 10.40
CA LEU A 55 -5.18 -0.27 9.29
C LEU A 55 -4.05 0.74 9.51
N PHE A 56 -2.82 0.27 9.32
CA PHE A 56 -1.62 1.09 9.35
C PHE A 56 -0.80 0.81 8.11
N CYS A 57 0.01 1.77 7.70
CA CYS A 57 0.86 1.61 6.53
C CYS A 57 2.29 2.06 6.79
N LYS A 58 3.16 1.78 5.84
CA LYS A 58 4.50 2.35 5.75
C LYS A 58 4.83 2.61 4.30
N ILE A 59 5.16 3.85 3.96
CA ILE A 59 5.76 4.15 2.66
C ILE A 59 7.22 3.70 2.73
N LEU A 60 7.54 2.65 1.98
CA LEU A 60 8.87 2.06 1.93
C LEU A 60 9.78 2.78 0.93
N PHE A 61 9.21 3.30 -0.15
CA PHE A 61 9.94 4.01 -1.20
C PHE A 61 9.00 4.88 -2.02
N VAL A 62 9.50 6.03 -2.48
CA VAL A 62 8.85 6.88 -3.49
C VAL A 62 9.91 7.31 -4.48
N ASP A 63 9.60 7.18 -5.76
CA ASP A 63 10.37 7.75 -6.85
C ASP A 63 9.52 8.79 -7.59
N TYR A 64 9.95 10.03 -7.54
CA TYR A 64 9.23 11.15 -8.14
C TYR A 64 9.57 11.34 -9.62
N ASP A 65 10.69 10.78 -10.08
CA ASP A 65 11.08 10.84 -11.49
C ASP A 65 10.38 9.73 -12.29
N GLU A 66 10.25 8.54 -11.69
CA GLU A 66 9.53 7.39 -12.26
C GLU A 66 8.04 7.31 -11.85
N HIS A 67 7.58 8.26 -11.02
CA HIS A 67 6.19 8.45 -10.61
C HIS A 67 5.56 7.25 -9.89
N PHE A 68 6.31 6.57 -9.01
CA PHE A 68 5.80 5.40 -8.26
C PHE A 68 6.06 5.43 -6.75
N ALA A 69 5.21 4.73 -6.01
CA ALA A 69 5.36 4.49 -4.58
C ALA A 69 5.18 3.01 -4.21
N ILE A 70 5.93 2.57 -3.20
CA ILE A 70 5.79 1.24 -2.59
C ILE A 70 5.32 1.42 -1.15
N ILE A 71 4.17 0.84 -0.84
CA ILE A 71 3.49 0.99 0.45
C ILE A 71 3.21 -0.38 1.06
N GLU A 72 3.66 -0.60 2.29
CA GLU A 72 3.41 -1.81 3.06
C GLU A 72 2.28 -1.58 4.06
N PHE A 73 1.37 -2.55 4.22
CA PHE A 73 0.22 -2.45 5.11
C PHE A 73 0.28 -3.49 6.23
N ILE A 74 -0.30 -3.13 7.38
CA ILE A 74 -0.54 -4.06 8.50
C ILE A 74 -1.91 -3.81 9.12
N GLY A 75 -2.59 -4.90 9.45
CA GLY A 75 -3.81 -4.89 10.25
C GLY A 75 -5.06 -5.33 9.50
N GLU A 76 -6.20 -4.73 9.80
CA GLU A 76 -7.47 -5.05 9.15
C GLU A 76 -7.87 -3.88 8.27
N TRP A 77 -8.16 -4.17 7.01
CA TRP A 77 -8.68 -3.19 6.08
C TRP A 77 -10.20 -3.19 6.17
N ASN A 78 -10.74 -2.27 6.95
CA ASN A 78 -12.14 -2.25 7.36
C ASN A 78 -12.86 -0.98 6.91
N ASP A 79 -13.32 -1.01 5.66
CA ASP A 79 -14.10 0.05 5.06
C ASP A 79 -15.52 0.14 5.67
N CYS A 80 -16.03 -0.96 6.23
CA CYS A 80 -17.34 -1.05 6.89
C CYS A 80 -17.47 -0.20 8.16
N LEU A 81 -16.47 -0.25 9.04
CA LEU A 81 -16.52 0.40 10.35
C LEU A 81 -15.76 1.73 10.40
N TYR A 82 -14.64 1.83 9.69
CA TYR A 82 -13.69 2.93 9.84
C TYR A 82 -13.44 3.69 8.55
N ASN A 83 -13.97 3.20 7.43
CA ASN A 83 -13.76 3.74 6.09
C ASN A 83 -12.26 3.89 5.81
N ASP A 84 -11.53 2.79 5.96
CA ASP A 84 -10.07 2.75 5.87
C ASP A 84 -9.58 3.21 4.49
N ILE A 85 -10.30 2.90 3.40
CA ILE A 85 -9.99 3.42 2.07
C ILE A 85 -10.06 4.95 1.99
N MET A 86 -11.09 5.59 2.56
CA MET A 86 -11.17 7.06 2.58
C MET A 86 -9.98 7.65 3.32
N GLN A 87 -9.65 7.09 4.48
CA GLN A 87 -8.53 7.53 5.29
C GLN A 87 -7.20 7.36 4.54
N LEU A 88 -6.98 6.19 3.94
CA LEU A 88 -5.82 5.93 3.09
C LEU A 88 -5.74 6.94 1.94
N LYS A 89 -6.85 7.17 1.25
CA LYS A 89 -6.90 8.07 0.12
C LYS A 89 -6.56 9.50 0.52
N ARG A 90 -7.29 10.08 1.47
CA ARG A 90 -7.14 11.50 1.86
C ARG A 90 -5.81 11.78 2.55
N GLU A 91 -5.33 10.87 3.38
CA GLU A 91 -4.16 11.13 4.24
C GLU A 91 -2.83 10.72 3.58
N VAL A 92 -2.87 9.85 2.57
CA VAL A 92 -1.66 9.31 1.94
C VAL A 92 -1.70 9.47 0.43
N ILE A 93 -2.72 8.93 -0.24
CA ILE A 93 -2.74 8.85 -1.70
C ILE A 93 -2.88 10.24 -2.33
N ASP A 94 -3.81 11.08 -1.87
CA ASP A 94 -4.03 12.43 -2.40
C ASP A 94 -2.74 13.28 -2.28
N VAL A 95 -2.00 13.12 -1.19
CA VAL A 95 -0.71 13.81 -0.99
C VAL A 95 0.32 13.31 -2.00
N LEU A 96 0.39 12.00 -2.25
CA LEU A 96 1.32 11.44 -3.24
C LEU A 96 0.92 11.79 -4.68
N ILE A 97 -0.37 11.80 -5.02
CA ILE A 97 -0.87 12.23 -6.33
C ILE A 97 -0.54 13.70 -6.57
N ALA A 98 -0.70 14.57 -5.56
CA ALA A 98 -0.34 15.98 -5.66
C ALA A 98 1.16 16.20 -5.94
N GLU A 99 2.01 15.25 -5.56
CA GLU A 99 3.44 15.22 -5.85
C GLU A 99 3.79 14.45 -7.13
N GLY A 100 2.78 14.03 -7.91
CA GLY A 100 2.92 13.40 -9.21
C GLY A 100 3.14 11.89 -9.17
N ILE A 101 2.69 11.18 -8.13
CA ILE A 101 2.80 9.72 -8.07
C ILE A 101 1.52 9.09 -8.63
N TYR A 102 1.67 8.17 -9.58
CA TYR A 102 0.52 7.52 -10.27
C TYR A 102 0.64 5.99 -10.33
N ARG A 103 1.78 5.42 -9.94
CA ARG A 103 2.00 3.96 -9.90
C ARG A 103 2.18 3.50 -8.46
N TYR A 104 1.38 2.53 -8.03
CA TYR A 104 1.33 2.10 -6.64
C TYR A 104 1.55 0.60 -6.52
N ILE A 105 2.51 0.22 -5.69
CA ILE A 105 2.74 -1.17 -5.28
C ILE A 105 2.32 -1.29 -3.83
N LEU A 106 1.18 -1.96 -3.60
CA LEU A 106 0.63 -2.18 -2.27
C LEU A 106 1.05 -3.57 -1.79
N ILE A 107 1.76 -3.64 -0.68
CA ILE A 107 2.24 -4.90 -0.08
C ILE A 107 1.30 -5.27 1.07
N GLY A 108 0.53 -6.34 0.88
CA GLY A 108 -0.59 -6.72 1.76
C GLY A 108 -0.41 -8.01 2.56
N GLU A 109 0.79 -8.56 2.66
CA GLU A 109 1.04 -9.84 3.36
C GLU A 109 0.62 -9.82 4.86
N ASN A 110 0.63 -8.62 5.46
CA ASN A 110 0.21 -8.38 6.83
C ASN A 110 -1.20 -7.76 6.94
N VAL A 111 -1.95 -7.67 5.84
CA VAL A 111 -3.39 -7.39 5.85
C VAL A 111 -4.11 -8.68 6.20
N LEU A 112 -4.76 -8.68 7.36
CA LEU A 112 -5.33 -9.88 7.98
C LEU A 112 -6.73 -10.17 7.51
N ASN A 113 -7.56 -9.15 7.29
CA ASN A 113 -8.96 -9.25 6.88
C ASN A 113 -9.34 -8.02 6.07
N PHE A 114 -10.36 -8.19 5.22
CA PHE A 114 -10.99 -7.10 4.48
C PHE A 114 -12.49 -7.05 4.80
N HIS A 115 -13.02 -5.86 5.05
CA HIS A 115 -14.43 -5.64 5.32
C HIS A 115 -14.93 -4.47 4.48
N PHE A 116 -15.70 -4.78 3.45
CA PHE A 116 -16.19 -3.81 2.47
C PHE A 116 -17.31 -2.87 2.98
N SER A 117 -17.39 -1.67 2.39
CA SER A 117 -18.55 -0.77 2.49
C SER A 117 -19.03 -0.24 1.13
N ASP A 118 -18.35 0.77 0.57
CA ASP A 118 -18.65 1.51 -0.65
C ASP A 118 -17.34 1.60 -1.48
N ASP A 119 -17.45 1.65 -2.80
CA ASP A 119 -16.31 1.64 -3.73
C ASP A 119 -15.90 3.02 -4.26
N CYS A 120 -16.66 4.09 -3.95
CA CYS A 120 -16.42 5.43 -4.52
C CYS A 120 -14.98 5.96 -4.38
N TYR A 121 -14.28 5.66 -3.28
CA TYR A 121 -12.89 6.10 -3.09
C TYR A 121 -11.88 5.26 -3.87
N TYR A 122 -12.20 4.01 -4.18
CA TYR A 122 -11.40 3.17 -5.07
C TYR A 122 -11.56 3.62 -6.51
N GLU A 123 -12.78 3.92 -6.94
CA GLU A 123 -13.08 4.49 -8.25
C GLU A 123 -12.35 5.84 -8.44
N GLU A 124 -12.49 6.77 -7.49
CA GLU A 124 -11.81 8.08 -7.54
C GLU A 124 -10.28 7.90 -7.65
N TRP A 125 -9.70 6.98 -6.86
CA TRP A 125 -8.27 6.70 -6.96
C TRP A 125 -7.88 6.09 -8.30
N PHE A 126 -8.64 5.11 -8.78
CA PHE A 126 -8.38 4.42 -10.03
C PHE A 126 -8.45 5.37 -11.24
N ASP A 127 -9.45 6.24 -11.28
CA ASP A 127 -9.61 7.22 -12.35
C ASP A 127 -8.41 8.19 -12.38
N GLU A 128 -8.02 8.74 -11.23
CA GLU A 128 -6.88 9.67 -11.13
C GLU A 128 -5.55 9.03 -11.57
N VAL A 129 -5.31 7.76 -11.27
CA VAL A 129 -4.08 7.09 -11.71
C VAL A 129 -4.13 6.71 -13.18
N THR A 130 -5.29 6.27 -13.69
CA THR A 130 -5.41 5.82 -15.08
C THR A 130 -5.41 6.96 -16.07
N GLU A 131 -5.88 8.16 -15.69
CA GLU A 131 -5.74 9.38 -16.48
C GLU A 131 -4.27 9.72 -16.81
N GLU A 132 -3.32 9.27 -15.97
CA GLU A 132 -1.88 9.53 -16.10
C GLU A 132 -1.08 8.26 -16.49
N ASP A 133 -1.73 7.29 -17.14
CA ASP A 133 -1.13 6.00 -17.54
C ASP A 133 -0.49 5.25 -16.35
N GLY A 134 -1.07 5.42 -15.16
CA GLY A 134 -0.70 4.79 -13.91
C GLY A 134 -1.44 3.49 -13.64
N TRP A 135 -1.13 2.86 -12.51
CA TRP A 135 -1.72 1.59 -12.10
C TRP A 135 -1.55 1.34 -10.60
N ILE A 136 -2.40 0.47 -10.03
CA ILE A 136 -2.32 0.05 -8.64
C ILE A 136 -2.18 -1.47 -8.60
N ALA A 137 -1.07 -1.99 -8.08
CA ALA A 137 -0.78 -3.41 -7.99
C ALA A 137 -0.84 -3.93 -6.55
N LEU A 138 -1.51 -5.06 -6.36
CA LEU A 138 -1.57 -5.77 -5.08
C LEU A 138 -0.50 -6.87 -5.04
N LEU A 139 0.43 -6.76 -4.10
CA LEU A 139 1.55 -7.66 -3.92
C LEU A 139 1.39 -8.48 -2.63
N ASN A 140 1.45 -9.80 -2.76
CA ASN A 140 1.43 -10.77 -1.66
C ASN A 140 0.24 -10.62 -0.70
N PHE A 141 -0.92 -10.17 -1.18
CA PHE A 141 -2.15 -10.20 -0.39
C PHE A 141 -2.57 -11.65 -0.11
N ARG A 142 -3.16 -11.87 1.07
CA ARG A 142 -3.67 -13.20 1.46
C ARG A 142 -4.83 -13.62 0.57
N GLU A 143 -4.89 -14.91 0.25
CA GLU A 143 -5.91 -15.47 -0.65
C GLU A 143 -7.32 -15.08 -0.23
N HIS A 144 -7.67 -15.24 1.06
CA HIS A 144 -9.00 -14.90 1.55
C HIS A 144 -9.32 -13.40 1.47
N VAL A 145 -8.32 -12.52 1.60
CA VAL A 145 -8.51 -11.07 1.43
C VAL A 145 -8.82 -10.75 -0.03
N ILE A 146 -8.09 -11.38 -0.96
CA ILE A 146 -8.35 -11.24 -2.39
C ILE A 146 -9.72 -11.81 -2.76
N ASP A 147 -10.12 -12.93 -2.17
CA ASP A 147 -11.45 -13.51 -2.41
C ASP A 147 -12.57 -12.59 -1.90
N ASP A 148 -12.39 -11.96 -0.74
CA ASP A 148 -13.33 -10.96 -0.21
C ASP A 148 -13.43 -9.73 -1.12
N MET A 149 -12.31 -9.25 -1.67
CA MET A 149 -12.28 -8.16 -2.66
C MET A 149 -12.96 -8.54 -3.99
N LYS A 150 -12.76 -9.78 -4.46
CA LYS A 150 -13.40 -10.29 -5.70
C LYS A 150 -14.90 -10.49 -5.55
N ALA A 151 -15.37 -10.81 -4.35
CA ALA A 151 -16.80 -11.02 -4.09
C ALA A 151 -17.66 -9.78 -4.37
N ILE A 152 -17.03 -8.62 -4.47
CA ILE A 152 -17.64 -7.30 -4.69
C ILE A 152 -17.12 -6.61 -5.97
N ASP A 153 -16.38 -7.33 -6.82
CA ASP A 153 -15.78 -6.79 -8.07
C ASP A 153 -14.73 -5.68 -7.87
N LEU A 154 -14.20 -5.54 -6.65
CA LEU A 154 -13.19 -4.52 -6.32
C LEU A 154 -11.82 -4.83 -6.93
N ASP A 155 -11.58 -6.09 -7.30
CA ASP A 155 -10.36 -6.48 -8.02
C ASP A 155 -10.21 -5.82 -9.39
N SER A 156 -11.30 -5.31 -9.97
CA SER A 156 -11.28 -4.57 -11.24
C SER A 156 -10.42 -3.30 -11.20
N TYR A 157 -10.29 -2.66 -10.03
CA TYR A 157 -9.46 -1.46 -9.84
C TYR A 157 -7.97 -1.78 -9.65
N PHE A 158 -7.60 -3.07 -9.57
CA PHE A 158 -6.26 -3.50 -9.17
C PHE A 158 -5.61 -4.48 -10.13
N VAL A 159 -4.29 -4.36 -10.28
CA VAL A 159 -3.46 -5.37 -10.93
C VAL A 159 -3.08 -6.44 -9.91
N LEU A 160 -3.68 -7.62 -10.02
CA LEU A 160 -3.47 -8.72 -9.07
C LEU A 160 -3.30 -10.11 -9.71
N GLY A 161 -2.77 -11.08 -8.97
CA GLY A 161 -2.63 -12.47 -9.44
C GLY A 161 -1.32 -12.78 -10.17
N GLY A 162 -1.16 -14.02 -10.63
CA GLY A 162 0.07 -14.48 -11.27
C GLY A 162 1.26 -14.40 -10.31
N GLU A 163 2.38 -13.86 -10.78
CA GLU A 163 3.58 -13.68 -9.94
C GLU A 163 3.39 -12.70 -8.78
N LEU A 164 2.38 -11.80 -8.84
CA LEU A 164 2.13 -10.81 -7.79
C LEU A 164 1.54 -11.44 -6.50
N SER A 165 1.00 -12.67 -6.59
CA SER A 165 0.45 -13.36 -5.42
C SER A 165 1.53 -13.91 -4.49
N GLU A 166 2.68 -14.31 -5.02
CA GLU A 166 3.77 -14.90 -4.25
C GLU A 166 5.14 -14.48 -4.84
N LEU A 167 5.49 -13.21 -4.63
CA LEU A 167 6.77 -12.65 -5.04
C LEU A 167 7.72 -12.49 -3.85
N GLY A 168 8.97 -12.94 -4.01
CA GLY A 168 10.07 -12.70 -3.06
C GLY A 168 10.58 -11.26 -3.07
N TRP A 169 9.70 -10.27 -2.91
CA TRP A 169 9.96 -8.84 -3.13
C TRP A 169 11.12 -8.28 -2.31
N ARG A 170 11.36 -8.82 -1.10
CA ARG A 170 12.46 -8.42 -0.20
C ARG A 170 13.86 -8.70 -0.74
N THR A 171 13.99 -9.47 -1.82
CA THR A 171 15.27 -9.75 -2.48
C THR A 171 15.65 -8.70 -3.52
N PHE A 172 14.72 -7.80 -3.86
CA PHE A 172 14.90 -6.75 -4.85
C PHE A 172 15.26 -5.41 -4.21
N SER A 173 15.95 -4.56 -4.98
CA SER A 173 15.94 -3.12 -4.71
C SER A 173 14.57 -2.52 -5.10
N PRO A 174 14.19 -1.35 -4.56
CA PRO A 174 12.91 -0.71 -4.90
C PRO A 174 12.70 -0.55 -6.41
N ALA A 175 13.71 -0.03 -7.12
CA ALA A 175 13.66 0.17 -8.56
C ALA A 175 13.52 -1.16 -9.34
N ASN A 176 14.22 -2.22 -8.94
CA ASN A 176 14.10 -3.53 -9.60
C ASN A 176 12.74 -4.17 -9.36
N LEU A 177 12.17 -3.99 -8.16
CA LEU A 177 10.82 -4.46 -7.87
C LEU A 177 9.80 -3.73 -8.75
N TYR A 178 9.91 -2.41 -8.85
CA TYR A 178 9.07 -1.60 -9.73
C TYR A 178 9.12 -2.09 -11.17
N GLN A 179 10.32 -2.19 -11.76
CA GLN A 179 10.49 -2.67 -13.14
C GLN A 179 9.86 -4.05 -13.36
N ARG A 180 10.01 -4.97 -12.40
CA ARG A 180 9.39 -6.30 -12.50
C ARG A 180 7.86 -6.23 -12.50
N ILE A 181 7.28 -5.37 -11.67
CA ILE A 181 5.81 -5.23 -11.58
C ILE A 181 5.29 -4.50 -12.82
N ASP A 182 5.98 -3.45 -13.27
CA ASP A 182 5.61 -2.70 -14.48
C ASP A 182 5.60 -3.61 -15.72
N ASP A 183 6.61 -4.48 -15.88
CA ASP A 183 6.63 -5.51 -16.91
C ASP A 183 5.39 -6.43 -16.83
N CYS A 184 4.99 -6.85 -15.61
CA CYS A 184 3.82 -7.69 -15.41
C CYS A 184 2.51 -6.96 -15.77
N VAL A 185 2.40 -5.66 -15.46
CA VAL A 185 1.25 -4.82 -15.80
C VAL A 185 1.15 -4.66 -17.31
N ASN A 186 2.25 -4.27 -17.96
CA ASN A 186 2.32 -4.04 -19.40
C ASN A 186 2.02 -5.30 -20.22
N GLN A 187 2.47 -6.48 -19.78
CA GLN A 187 2.13 -7.74 -20.43
C GLN A 187 0.63 -8.05 -20.39
N ARG A 188 -0.09 -7.64 -19.35
CA ARG A 188 -1.54 -7.84 -19.25
C ARG A 188 -2.30 -6.89 -20.14
N LEU A 189 -1.94 -5.61 -20.14
CA LEU A 189 -2.56 -4.61 -21.01
C LEU A 189 -2.33 -4.95 -22.49
N GLY A 190 -1.13 -5.44 -22.85
CA GLY A 190 -0.80 -5.88 -24.21
C GLY A 190 -1.54 -7.15 -24.69
N LEU A 191 -2.17 -7.92 -23.79
CA LEU A 191 -3.00 -9.08 -24.16
C LEU A 191 -4.47 -8.72 -24.41
N ILE A 192 -4.89 -7.50 -24.06
CA ILE A 192 -6.26 -7.00 -24.20
C ILE A 192 -6.40 -6.08 -25.45
N GLY A 193 -5.28 -5.78 -26.13
CA GLY A 193 -5.19 -4.97 -27.35
C GLY A 193 -5.21 -5.75 -28.65
#